data_AF-A0A1F9D913-F1
#
_entry.id   AF-A0A1F9D913-F1
#
_cell.length_a   1.000
_cell.length_b   1.000
_cell.length_c   1.000
_cell.angle_alpha   90.00
_cell.angle_beta   90.00
_cell.angle_gamma   90.00
#
_symmetry.space_group_name_H-M   'P 1'
#
loop_
_entity.id
_entity.type
_entity.pdbx_description
1 polymer ?
#
loop_
_entity_poly.entity_id
_entity_poly.type
_entity_poly.pdbx_seq_one_letter_code
_entity_poly.pdbx_strand_id
1 'polypeptide(L)'
;MDRKGEKIGWTAGWLGGFVWVFILSMLFLFQGKWIHGVLGLLLVCAAFLSILFCSPWRYPSTPYWKLMLAPYAAFIVSVAWAVWSYDGFNSLGLNWWNLLWLVVLLIPFVTLSKRRWSDFDGE
;
A
#
# COMPACT_ATOMS: atom_id res chain seq x y z
N MET A 1 -15.54 20.61 -10.64
CA MET A 1 -16.23 19.85 -9.56
C MET A 1 -15.20 19.38 -8.53
N ASP A 2 -15.49 19.45 -7.23
CA ASP A 2 -14.55 18.93 -6.22
C ASP A 2 -14.58 17.39 -6.25
N ARG A 3 -13.52 16.77 -6.78
CA ARG A 3 -13.35 15.31 -6.97
C ARG A 3 -13.11 14.59 -5.64
N LYS A 4 -13.97 14.84 -4.64
CA LYS A 4 -13.86 14.31 -3.27
C LYS A 4 -13.89 12.78 -3.25
N GLY A 5 -14.74 12.17 -4.08
CA GLY A 5 -14.85 10.71 -4.18
C GLY A 5 -13.53 10.04 -4.59
N GLU A 6 -12.81 10.60 -5.56
CA GLU A 6 -11.53 10.06 -5.99
C GLU A 6 -10.41 10.29 -4.98
N LYS A 7 -10.41 11.46 -4.31
CA LYS A 7 -9.49 11.73 -3.20
C LYS A 7 -9.68 10.73 -2.07
N ILE A 8 -10.93 10.44 -1.70
CA ILE A 8 -11.29 9.43 -0.70
C ILE A 8 -10.93 8.03 -1.20
N GLY A 9 -11.24 7.70 -2.45
CA GLY A 9 -10.90 6.40 -3.04
C GLY A 9 -9.40 6.11 -3.00
N TRP A 10 -8.57 7.12 -3.31
CA TRP A 10 -7.12 7.03 -3.18
C TRP A 10 -6.69 6.85 -1.72
N THR A 11 -7.11 7.73 -0.82
CA THR A 11 -6.64 7.68 0.57
C THR A 11 -7.20 6.45 1.29
N ALA A 12 -8.51 6.26 1.33
CA ALA A 12 -9.16 5.15 2.03
C ALA A 12 -8.79 3.80 1.42
N GLY A 13 -8.66 3.71 0.09
CA GLY A 13 -8.25 2.47 -0.59
C GLY A 13 -6.86 2.02 -0.17
N TRP A 14 -5.88 2.93 -0.21
CA TRP A 14 -4.53 2.60 0.23
C TRP A 14 -4.44 2.39 1.74
N LEU A 15 -5.10 3.23 2.55
CA LEU A 15 -5.11 3.07 4.01
C LEU A 15 -5.66 1.70 4.41
N GLY A 16 -6.78 1.27 3.82
CA GLY A 16 -7.33 -0.07 3.98
C GLY A 16 -6.31 -1.16 3.67
N GLY A 17 -5.54 -1.00 2.60
CA GLY A 17 -4.46 -1.91 2.19
C GLY A 17 -3.30 -2.05 3.19
N PHE A 18 -3.11 -1.10 4.12
CA PHE A 18 -2.06 -1.14 5.15
C PHE A 18 -2.56 -1.44 6.57
N VAL A 19 -3.88 -1.55 6.79
CA VAL A 19 -4.45 -1.83 8.12
C VAL A 19 -3.86 -3.10 8.74
N TRP A 20 -3.69 -4.16 7.94
CA TRP A 20 -3.15 -5.43 8.42
C TRP A 20 -1.71 -5.28 8.94
N VAL A 21 -0.87 -4.46 8.31
CA VAL A 21 0.52 -4.20 8.75
C VAL A 21 0.51 -3.54 10.13
N PHE A 22 -0.38 -2.56 10.34
CA PHE A 22 -0.54 -1.89 11.63
C PHE A 22 -0.97 -2.88 12.72
N ILE A 23 -1.96 -3.74 12.44
CA ILE A 23 -2.42 -4.76 13.39
C ILE A 23 -1.29 -5.74 13.75
N LEU A 24 -0.58 -6.28 12.76
CA LEU A 24 0.55 -7.19 12.99
C LEU A 24 1.66 -6.52 13.81
N SER A 25 1.95 -5.25 13.52
CA SER A 25 2.95 -4.48 14.27
C SER A 25 2.59 -4.40 15.75
N MET A 26 1.33 -4.07 16.06
CA MET A 26 0.84 -4.02 17.43
C MET A 26 0.91 -5.40 18.10
N LEU A 27 0.49 -6.46 17.40
CA LEU A 27 0.59 -7.84 17.91
C LEU A 27 2.03 -8.21 18.27
N PHE A 28 3.01 -7.86 17.44
CA PHE A 28 4.43 -8.13 17.74
C PHE A 28 4.96 -7.34 18.93
N LEU A 29 4.53 -6.10 19.11
CA LEU A 29 4.87 -5.32 20.31
C LEU A 29 4.32 -5.99 21.58
N PHE A 30 3.06 -6.44 21.55
CA PHE A 30 2.46 -7.17 22.68
C PHE A 30 3.13 -8.52 22.96
N GLN A 31 3.65 -9.19 21.92
CA GLN A 31 4.44 -10.42 22.05
C GLN A 31 5.88 -10.18 22.53
N GLY A 32 6.29 -8.93 22.79
CA GLY A 32 7.66 -8.58 23.18
C GLY A 32 8.66 -8.63 22.02
N LYS A 33 8.20 -8.86 20.79
CA LYS A 33 9.01 -8.83 19.55
C LYS A 33 9.20 -7.39 19.07
N TRP A 34 9.85 -6.56 19.89
CA TRP A 34 9.99 -5.11 19.69
C TRP A 34 10.53 -4.72 18.30
N ILE A 35 11.57 -5.42 17.82
CA ILE A 35 12.18 -5.12 16.50
C ILE A 35 11.16 -5.24 15.37
N HIS A 36 10.43 -6.36 15.34
CA HIS A 36 9.42 -6.61 14.31
C HIS A 36 8.29 -5.58 14.40
N GLY A 37 7.78 -5.33 15.61
CA GLY A 37 6.72 -4.35 15.83
C GLY A 37 7.09 -2.92 15.43
N VAL A 38 8.28 -2.45 15.81
CA VAL A 38 8.76 -1.10 15.47
C VAL A 38 9.00 -0.96 13.97
N LEU A 39 9.62 -1.96 13.32
CA LEU A 39 9.82 -1.94 11.87
C LEU A 39 8.49 -1.91 11.11
N GLY A 40 7.51 -2.69 11.55
CA GLY A 40 6.17 -2.66 10.98
C GLY A 40 5.49 -1.29 11.13
N LEU A 41 5.63 -0.63 12.28
CA LEU A 41 5.14 0.74 12.47
C LEU A 41 5.83 1.75 11.55
N LEU A 42 7.15 1.63 11.37
CA LEU A 42 7.89 2.48 10.43
C LEU A 42 7.39 2.26 8.99
N LEU A 43 7.04 1.03 8.60
CA LEU A 43 6.45 0.74 7.30
C LEU A 43 5.06 1.37 7.14
N VAL A 44 4.23 1.34 8.18
CA VAL A 44 2.92 2.03 8.16
C VAL A 44 3.11 3.54 7.99
N CYS A 45 4.06 4.14 8.71
CA CYS A 45 4.40 5.56 8.55
C CYS A 45 4.88 5.87 7.12
N ALA A 46 5.81 5.07 6.58
CA ALA A 46 6.32 5.24 5.22
C ALA A 46 5.20 5.11 4.18
N ALA A 47 4.32 4.13 4.35
CA ALA A 47 3.14 3.95 3.51
C ALA A 47 2.22 5.17 3.58
N PHE A 48 1.89 5.66 4.78
CA PHE A 48 1.04 6.85 4.96
C PHE A 48 1.63 8.09 4.28
N LEU A 49 2.93 8.32 4.45
CA LEU A 49 3.63 9.41 3.77
C LEU A 49 3.57 9.23 2.25
N SER A 50 3.79 8.02 1.73
CA SER A 50 3.71 7.75 0.30
C SER A 50 2.31 8.05 -0.27
N ILE A 51 1.24 7.70 0.45
CA ILE A 51 -0.14 7.93 0.02
C ILE A 51 -0.45 9.43 -0.07
N LEU A 52 0.02 10.21 0.91
CA LEU A 52 -0.22 11.65 0.97
C LEU A 52 0.65 12.44 -0.01
N PHE A 53 1.94 12.11 -0.08
CA PHE A 53 2.89 12.80 -0.95
C PHE A 53 2.68 12.43 -2.41
N CYS A 54 2.54 11.15 -2.75
CA CYS A 54 2.30 10.71 -4.13
C CYS A 54 0.83 10.81 -4.54
N SER A 55 0.09 11.77 -3.97
CA SER A 55 -1.31 11.95 -4.31
C SER A 55 -1.48 12.59 -5.70
N PRO A 56 -2.41 12.10 -6.52
CA PRO A 56 -2.57 12.52 -7.92
C PRO A 56 -3.01 13.97 -8.09
N TRP A 57 -3.73 14.54 -7.12
CA TRP A 57 -4.10 15.95 -7.12
C TRP A 57 -2.94 16.90 -6.82
N ARG A 58 -1.81 16.42 -6.27
CA ARG A 58 -0.59 17.22 -6.09
C ARG A 58 0.30 17.22 -7.33
N TYR A 59 0.19 16.21 -8.17
CA TYR A 59 0.98 16.05 -9.40
C TYR A 59 0.10 15.80 -10.61
N PRO A 60 -0.70 16.80 -11.07
CA PRO A 60 -1.79 16.53 -11.99
C PRO A 60 -1.38 15.99 -13.36
N SER A 61 -0.18 16.37 -13.82
CA SER A 61 0.43 15.96 -15.08
C SER A 61 1.18 14.63 -15.02
N THR A 62 1.32 14.04 -13.83
CA THR A 62 2.07 12.79 -13.63
C THR A 62 1.16 11.59 -13.82
N PRO A 63 1.57 10.57 -14.60
CA PRO A 63 0.80 9.35 -14.77
C PRO A 63 0.58 8.60 -13.44
N TYR A 64 -0.62 8.04 -13.25
CA TYR A 64 -0.96 7.32 -12.01
C TYR A 64 0.01 6.17 -11.69
N TRP A 65 0.53 5.45 -12.69
CA TRP A 65 1.46 4.34 -12.44
C TRP A 65 2.71 4.77 -11.65
N LYS A 66 3.25 5.98 -11.93
CA LYS A 66 4.43 6.51 -11.21
C LYS A 66 4.10 6.84 -9.77
N LEU A 67 2.90 7.39 -9.56
CA LEU A 67 2.41 7.78 -8.24
C LEU A 67 2.06 6.57 -7.38
N MET A 68 1.49 5.52 -7.98
CA MET A 68 1.15 4.26 -7.33
C MET A 68 2.37 3.42 -7.00
N LEU A 69 3.49 3.61 -7.70
CA LEU A 69 4.72 2.84 -7.48
C LEU A 69 5.23 2.96 -6.03
N ALA A 70 5.12 4.14 -5.42
CA ALA A 70 5.55 4.35 -4.03
C ALA A 70 4.72 3.54 -3.01
N PRO A 71 3.38 3.65 -2.94
CA PRO A 71 2.59 2.82 -2.04
C PRO A 71 2.64 1.33 -2.40
N TYR A 72 2.75 0.94 -3.68
CA TYR A 72 2.97 -0.47 -4.02
C TYR A 72 4.33 -0.99 -3.54
N ALA A 73 5.40 -0.20 -3.66
CA ALA A 73 6.71 -0.58 -3.14
C ALA A 73 6.66 -0.77 -1.62
N ALA A 74 6.01 0.16 -0.90
CA ALA A 74 5.80 0.01 0.54
C ALA A 74 4.99 -1.26 0.87
N PHE A 75 3.96 -1.58 0.08
CA PHE A 75 3.17 -2.79 0.27
C PHE A 75 3.98 -4.08 0.06
N ILE A 76 4.80 -4.14 -0.99
CA ILE A 76 5.68 -5.29 -1.27
C ILE A 76 6.71 -5.47 -0.14
N VAL A 77 7.32 -4.37 0.32
CA VAL A 77 8.24 -4.39 1.46
C VAL A 77 7.52 -4.89 2.73
N SER A 78 6.26 -4.48 2.95
CA SER A 78 5.45 -5.00 4.06
C SER A 78 5.18 -6.50 3.98
N VAL A 79 4.95 -7.05 2.78
CA VAL A 79 4.84 -8.51 2.61
C VAL A 79 6.15 -9.21 2.95
N ALA A 80 7.28 -8.71 2.46
CA ALA A 80 8.59 -9.27 2.78
C ALA A 80 8.89 -9.20 4.28
N TRP A 81 8.56 -8.07 4.92
CA TRP A 81 8.67 -7.89 6.37
C TRP A 81 7.80 -8.89 7.13
N ALA A 82 6.55 -9.12 6.70
CA ALA A 82 5.67 -10.08 7.37
C ALA A 82 6.21 -11.51 7.28
N VAL A 83 6.68 -11.92 6.10
CA VAL A 83 7.30 -13.24 5.89
C VAL A 83 8.52 -13.41 6.79
N TRP A 84 9.38 -12.40 6.85
CA TRP A 84 10.55 -12.43 7.73
C TRP A 84 10.16 -12.47 9.21
N SER A 85 9.18 -11.68 9.64
CA SER A 85 8.76 -11.58 11.05
C SER A 85 8.11 -12.84 11.61
N TYR A 86 7.59 -13.69 10.72
CA TYR A 86 7.01 -14.97 11.06
C TYR A 86 7.96 -16.15 10.81
N ASP A 87 9.24 -15.92 10.46
CA ASP A 87 10.21 -16.99 10.14
C ASP A 87 9.82 -17.84 8.91
N GLY A 88 9.14 -17.23 7.93
CA GLY A 88 8.85 -17.83 6.62
C GLY A 88 7.37 -17.89 6.24
N PHE A 89 7.08 -18.50 5.09
CA PHE A 89 5.72 -18.62 4.55
C PHE A 89 4.89 -19.70 5.24
N ASN A 90 5.52 -20.80 5.65
CA ASN A 90 4.84 -21.96 6.24
C ASN A 90 4.18 -21.63 7.59
N SER A 91 4.84 -20.80 8.39
CA SER A 91 4.34 -20.32 9.69
C SER A 91 3.18 -19.33 9.57
N LEU A 92 3.06 -18.66 8.42
CA LEU A 92 1.91 -17.81 8.07
C LEU A 92 0.72 -18.61 7.52
N GLY A 93 0.87 -19.93 7.33
CA GLY A 93 -0.13 -20.74 6.63
C GLY A 93 -0.30 -20.34 5.16
N LEU A 94 0.67 -19.62 4.59
CA LEU A 94 0.62 -19.13 3.22
C LEU A 94 1.33 -20.09 2.29
N ASN A 95 0.63 -20.53 1.24
CA ASN A 95 1.23 -21.22 0.11
C ASN A 95 1.75 -20.18 -0.90
N TRP A 96 2.84 -20.47 -1.63
CA TRP A 96 3.36 -19.60 -2.69
C TRP A 96 2.30 -19.26 -3.75
N TRP A 97 1.36 -20.17 -4.00
CA TRP A 97 0.19 -19.94 -4.86
C TRP A 97 -0.74 -18.84 -4.35
N ASN A 98 -0.79 -18.59 -3.03
CA ASN A 98 -1.60 -17.50 -2.46
C ASN A 98 -1.07 -16.12 -2.87
N LEU A 99 0.21 -16.01 -3.26
CA LEU A 99 0.76 -14.77 -3.79
C LEU A 99 0.13 -14.38 -5.13
N LEU A 100 -0.47 -15.31 -5.89
CA LEU A 100 -1.19 -14.96 -7.12
C LEU A 100 -2.41 -14.08 -6.83
N TRP A 101 -2.97 -14.10 -5.63
CA TRP A 101 -4.04 -13.17 -5.24
C TRP A 101 -3.56 -11.71 -5.22
N LEU A 102 -2.26 -11.46 -5.12
CA LEU A 102 -1.68 -10.12 -5.24
C LEU A 102 -1.86 -9.54 -6.65
N VAL A 103 -2.10 -10.36 -7.68
CA VAL A 103 -2.40 -9.89 -9.05
C VAL A 103 -3.69 -9.06 -9.08
N VAL A 104 -4.69 -9.41 -8.27
CA VAL A 104 -5.95 -8.65 -8.16
C VAL A 104 -5.67 -7.24 -7.63
N LEU A 105 -4.72 -7.11 -6.70
CA LEU A 105 -4.29 -5.82 -6.18
C LEU A 105 -3.55 -4.97 -7.22
N LEU A 106 -3.04 -5.55 -8.31
CA LEU A 106 -2.37 -4.85 -9.41
C LEU A 106 -3.32 -4.44 -10.55
N ILE A 107 -4.60 -4.81 -10.51
CA ILE A 107 -5.59 -4.39 -11.51
C ILE A 107 -5.63 -2.86 -11.70
N PRO A 108 -5.65 -2.02 -10.64
CA PRO A 108 -5.67 -0.56 -10.79
C PRO A 108 -4.42 -0.04 -11.48
N PHE A 109 -3.29 -0.70 -11.26
CA PHE A 109 -2.03 -0.35 -11.90
C PHE A 109 -2.14 -0.49 -13.42
N VAL A 110 -2.79 -1.53 -13.93
CA VAL A 110 -2.95 -1.74 -15.37
C VAL A 110 -4.01 -0.81 -15.96
N THR A 111 -5.20 -0.74 -15.36
CA THR A 111 -6.35 -0.03 -15.92
C THR A 111 -6.22 1.49 -15.88
N LEU A 112 -5.54 2.04 -14.88
CA LEU A 112 -5.34 3.49 -14.70
C LEU A 112 -3.91 3.95 -15.04
N SER A 113 -3.00 3.03 -15.41
CA SER A 113 -1.57 3.30 -15.61
C SER A 113 -1.26 4.62 -16.32
N LYS A 114 -1.74 4.77 -17.55
CA LYS A 114 -1.39 5.88 -18.45
C LYS A 114 -2.19 7.15 -18.20
N ARG A 115 -3.28 7.07 -17.42
CA ARG A 115 -4.12 8.23 -17.14
C ARG A 115 -3.37 9.21 -16.23
N ARG A 116 -3.73 10.48 -16.30
CA ARG A 116 -3.25 11.55 -15.43
C ARG A 116 -4.45 12.20 -14.74
N TRP A 117 -4.24 12.86 -13.62
CA TRP A 117 -5.31 13.60 -12.96
C TRP A 117 -5.88 14.69 -13.89
N SER A 118 -5.00 15.37 -14.64
CA SER A 118 -5.37 16.45 -15.57
C SER A 118 -6.21 15.99 -16.76
N ASP A 119 -6.18 14.70 -17.12
CA ASP A 119 -6.97 14.18 -18.25
C ASP A 119 -8.49 14.27 -17.98
N PHE A 120 -8.89 14.51 -16.73
CA PHE A 120 -10.28 14.61 -16.30
C PHE A 120 -10.67 16.03 -15.85
N ASP A 121 -9.77 17.01 -15.99
CA ASP A 121 -10.04 18.41 -15.62
C ASP A 121 -10.71 19.21 -16.77
N GLY A 122 -10.90 18.58 -17.95
CA GLY A 122 -11.43 19.20 -19.17
C GLY A 122 -12.80 18.67 -19.63
N GLU A 123 -13.52 17.89 -18.81
CA GLU A 123 -14.94 17.52 -19.01
C GLU A 123 -15.87 18.38 -18.15
#